data_AF-A0A1V4XVT0-F1
#
_entry.id   AF-A0A1V4XVT0-F1
#
_cell.length_a   1.000
_cell.length_b   1.000
_cell.length_c   1.000
_cell.angle_alpha   90.00
_cell.angle_beta   90.00
_cell.angle_gamma   90.00
#
_symmetry.space_group_name_H-M   'P 1'
#
loop_
_entity.id
_entity.type
_entity.pdbx_description
1 polymer ?
#
loop_
_entity_poly.entity_id
_entity_poly.type
_entity_poly.pdbx_seq_one_letter_code
_entity_poly.pdbx_strand_id
1 'polypeptide(L)'
;MKMEKEAFEKLIADKPTSVRIKGVALFTALKEAEGLCLSEPSDNNRSKLNLAESALQEFVALVGDESSFPNLAQILSYLKEEGWNVSKTSLHRHFEQGRFVASDGMFLRKDIDRYAKTWLKQKSTGKRANEAMSELQRKKAELELDNLILDNKKKKMAVDKEQGLFIPREQLEIELASWTGILEAGLKHWIQSNAAGWIRITDGDTKKVGELINAMNADLDEMINSYSSDREYEVIFDSPSEEETD
;
A
#
# COMPACT_ATOMS: atom_id res chain seq x y z
N MET A 1 12.93 -52.90 -8.14
CA MET A 1 14.18 -52.37 -8.74
C MET A 1 15.34 -52.88 -7.90
N LYS A 2 16.23 -53.77 -8.40
CA LYS A 2 17.30 -54.35 -7.55
C LYS A 2 18.39 -53.31 -7.29
N MET A 3 18.30 -52.62 -6.16
CA MET A 3 19.37 -51.73 -5.72
C MET A 3 20.55 -52.56 -5.23
N GLU A 4 21.70 -52.43 -5.88
CA GLU A 4 22.90 -53.15 -5.46
C GLU A 4 23.48 -52.55 -4.17
N LYS A 5 24.05 -53.41 -3.32
CA LYS A 5 24.58 -53.03 -1.99
C LYS A 5 25.57 -51.87 -2.07
N GLU A 6 26.43 -51.86 -3.09
CA GLU A 6 27.42 -50.79 -3.31
C GLU A 6 26.78 -49.44 -3.64
N ALA A 7 25.67 -49.42 -4.40
CA ALA A 7 24.95 -48.20 -4.73
C ALA A 7 24.24 -47.62 -3.49
N PHE A 8 23.67 -48.49 -2.65
CA PHE A 8 23.05 -48.09 -1.39
C PHE A 8 24.07 -47.54 -0.39
N GLU A 9 25.22 -48.22 -0.24
CA GLU A 9 26.30 -47.78 0.66
C GLU A 9 26.87 -46.41 0.26
N LYS A 10 27.02 -46.15 -1.06
CA LYS A 10 27.41 -44.81 -1.55
C LYS A 10 26.37 -43.74 -1.24
N LEU A 11 25.07 -44.05 -1.36
CA LEU A 11 23.98 -43.10 -1.10
C LEU A 11 23.91 -42.66 0.37
N ILE A 12 24.24 -43.56 1.30
CA ILE A 12 24.20 -43.28 2.74
C ILE A 12 25.55 -42.83 3.32
N ALA A 13 26.66 -42.95 2.59
CA ALA A 13 28.01 -42.69 3.10
C ALA A 13 28.21 -41.27 3.67
N ASP A 14 27.65 -40.27 2.98
CA ASP A 14 27.75 -38.84 3.34
C ASP A 14 26.62 -38.38 4.29
N LYS A 15 25.76 -39.29 4.73
CA LYS A 15 24.58 -38.99 5.55
C LYS A 15 24.87 -39.19 7.05
N PRO A 16 24.11 -38.53 7.95
CA PRO A 16 24.30 -38.64 9.40
C PRO A 16 24.26 -40.09 9.91
N THR A 17 24.96 -40.36 11.00
CA THR A 17 25.05 -41.70 11.61
C THR A 17 23.68 -42.32 11.89
N SER A 18 22.69 -41.53 12.33
CA SER A 18 21.30 -41.99 12.56
C SER A 18 20.62 -42.48 11.28
N VAL A 19 20.79 -41.76 10.17
CA VAL A 19 20.20 -42.08 8.86
C VAL A 19 20.91 -43.29 8.26
N ARG A 20 22.22 -43.38 8.42
CA ARG A 20 22.99 -44.57 8.05
C ARG A 20 22.51 -45.82 8.77
N ILE A 21 22.31 -45.77 10.09
CA ILE A 21 21.86 -46.91 10.88
C ILE A 21 20.46 -47.36 10.43
N LYS A 22 19.53 -46.42 10.27
CA LYS A 22 18.16 -46.71 9.78
C LYS A 22 18.17 -47.30 8.37
N GLY A 23 18.98 -46.73 7.48
CA GLY A 23 19.14 -47.23 6.11
C GLY A 23 19.71 -48.64 6.06
N VAL A 24 20.79 -48.92 6.80
CA VAL A 24 21.38 -50.26 6.88
C VAL A 24 20.36 -51.27 7.42
N ALA A 25 19.59 -50.90 8.46
CA ALA A 25 18.56 -51.77 9.04
C ALA A 25 17.42 -52.10 8.05
N LEU A 26 16.97 -51.12 7.26
CA LEU A 26 15.95 -51.34 6.22
C LEU A 26 16.48 -52.19 5.07
N PHE A 27 17.74 -52.00 4.66
CA PHE A 27 18.38 -52.80 3.63
C PHE A 27 18.59 -54.26 4.08
N THR A 28 18.99 -54.49 5.33
CA THR A 28 19.09 -55.84 5.89
C THR A 28 17.72 -56.52 5.99
N ALA A 29 16.68 -55.78 6.41
CA ALA A 29 15.32 -56.31 6.47
C ALA A 29 14.78 -56.70 5.09
N LEU A 30 15.13 -55.93 4.03
CA LEU A 30 14.79 -56.29 2.65
C LEU A 30 15.50 -57.59 2.22
N LYS A 31 16.80 -57.73 2.52
CA LYS A 31 17.58 -58.93 2.17
C LYS A 31 17.09 -60.18 2.89
N GLU A 32 16.68 -60.04 4.15
CA GLU A 32 16.05 -61.12 4.92
C GLU A 32 14.70 -61.52 4.32
N ALA A 33 13.86 -60.54 3.95
CA ALA A 33 12.58 -60.80 3.31
C ALA A 33 12.74 -61.46 1.92
N GLU A 34 13.74 -61.04 1.13
CA GLU A 34 14.11 -61.70 -0.14
C GLU A 34 14.52 -63.16 0.09
N GLY A 35 15.34 -63.43 1.11
CA GLY A 35 15.78 -64.78 1.47
C GLY A 35 14.62 -65.69 1.88
N LEU A 36 13.70 -65.19 2.70
CA LEU A 36 12.51 -65.95 3.14
C LEU A 36 11.54 -66.27 2.00
N CYS A 37 11.41 -65.37 1.03
CA CYS A 37 10.55 -65.57 -0.14
C CYS A 37 11.14 -66.59 -1.12
N LEU A 38 12.48 -66.72 -1.15
CA LEU A 38 13.21 -67.73 -1.93
C LEU A 38 13.13 -69.13 -1.31
N SER A 39 13.15 -69.23 0.03
CA SER A 39 13.06 -70.52 0.72
C SER A 39 11.63 -71.05 0.82
N GLU A 40 10.64 -70.18 1.07
CA GLU A 40 9.23 -70.53 1.22
C GLU A 40 8.32 -69.51 0.49
N PRO A 41 7.86 -69.83 -0.73
CA PRO A 41 6.95 -68.97 -1.48
C PRO A 41 5.54 -68.98 -0.87
N SER A 42 5.27 -68.08 0.09
CA SER A 42 3.94 -67.86 0.67
C SER A 42 3.47 -66.42 0.44
N ASP A 43 2.15 -66.22 0.41
CA ASP A 43 1.57 -64.88 0.20
C ASP A 43 1.91 -63.92 1.36
N ASN A 44 2.08 -64.45 2.58
CA ASN A 44 2.55 -63.67 3.73
C ASN A 44 4.00 -63.20 3.53
N ASN A 45 4.89 -64.06 3.02
CA ASN A 45 6.28 -63.69 2.75
C ASN A 45 6.38 -62.66 1.60
N ARG A 46 5.53 -62.77 0.58
CA ARG A 46 5.40 -61.75 -0.48
C ARG A 46 4.92 -60.41 0.05
N SER A 47 3.95 -60.41 0.98
CA SER A 47 3.48 -59.18 1.61
C SER A 47 4.57 -58.51 2.44
N LYS A 48 5.38 -59.28 3.18
CA LYS A 48 6.52 -58.75 3.95
C LYS A 48 7.60 -58.16 3.05
N LEU A 49 7.88 -58.81 1.92
CA LEU A 49 8.79 -58.30 0.89
C LEU A 49 8.33 -56.95 0.35
N ASN A 50 7.05 -56.86 -0.06
CA ASN A 50 6.49 -55.61 -0.59
C ASN A 50 6.53 -54.47 0.43
N LEU A 51 6.28 -54.77 1.71
CA LEU A 51 6.33 -53.78 2.79
C LEU A 51 7.77 -53.30 3.04
N ALA A 52 8.74 -54.19 3.01
CA ALA A 52 10.16 -53.85 3.12
C ALA A 52 10.66 -53.06 1.89
N GLU A 53 10.24 -53.42 0.68
CA GLU A 53 10.59 -52.71 -0.55
C GLU A 53 9.98 -51.30 -0.55
N SER A 54 8.71 -51.16 -0.17
CA SER A 54 8.04 -49.86 -0.04
C SER A 54 8.72 -48.97 1.00
N ALA A 55 9.04 -49.50 2.18
CA ALA A 55 9.71 -48.74 3.24
C ALA A 55 11.13 -48.30 2.83
N LEU A 56 11.88 -49.14 2.11
CA LEU A 56 13.19 -48.76 1.58
C LEU A 56 13.06 -47.72 0.46
N GLN A 57 12.08 -47.86 -0.42
CA GLN A 57 11.85 -46.95 -1.52
C GLN A 57 11.44 -45.55 -1.03
N GLU A 58 10.59 -45.46 -0.01
CA GLU A 58 10.27 -44.20 0.68
C GLU A 58 11.50 -43.58 1.34
N PHE A 59 12.31 -44.39 2.02
CA PHE A 59 13.54 -43.92 2.64
C PHE A 59 14.55 -43.38 1.60
N VAL A 60 14.73 -44.08 0.48
CA VAL A 60 15.62 -43.67 -0.62
C VAL A 60 15.10 -42.40 -1.28
N ALA A 61 13.79 -42.27 -1.48
CA ALA A 61 13.20 -41.04 -1.99
C ALA A 61 13.46 -39.86 -1.04
N LEU A 62 13.33 -40.06 0.28
CA LEU A 62 13.60 -39.03 1.28
C LEU A 62 15.08 -38.61 1.33
N VAL A 63 16.00 -39.56 1.14
CA VAL A 63 17.46 -39.34 1.25
C VAL A 63 18.07 -38.84 -0.07
N GLY A 64 17.49 -39.22 -1.21
CA GLY A 64 17.89 -38.84 -2.56
C GLY A 64 17.33 -37.51 -3.03
N ASP A 65 16.31 -36.98 -2.35
CA ASP A 65 15.77 -35.65 -2.64
C ASP A 65 16.68 -34.57 -2.02
N GLU A 66 17.21 -33.66 -2.86
CA GLU A 66 17.95 -32.46 -2.43
C GLU A 66 17.11 -31.53 -1.53
N SER A 67 15.84 -31.85 -1.35
CA SER A 67 14.86 -31.15 -0.53
C SER A 67 14.98 -31.39 0.98
N SER A 68 16.02 -32.06 1.47
CA SER A 68 16.22 -32.29 2.91
C SER A 68 17.63 -31.97 3.41
N PHE A 69 17.71 -31.38 4.60
CA PHE A 69 18.95 -31.04 5.27
C PHE A 69 19.23 -32.03 6.43
N PRO A 70 20.44 -32.60 6.49
CA PRO A 70 20.86 -33.55 7.53
C PRO A 70 21.30 -32.90 8.85
N ASN A 71 21.69 -31.63 8.84
CA ASN A 71 22.19 -30.97 10.04
C ASN A 71 21.91 -29.45 10.04
N LEU A 72 21.97 -28.86 11.24
CA LEU A 72 21.76 -27.42 11.45
C LEU A 72 22.83 -26.55 10.76
N ALA A 73 24.02 -27.09 10.47
CA ALA A 73 25.08 -26.35 9.79
C ALA A 73 24.75 -26.12 8.31
N GLN A 74 24.21 -27.13 7.63
CA GLN A 74 23.75 -27.02 6.24
C GLN A 74 22.55 -26.08 6.13
N ILE A 75 21.62 -26.12 7.10
CA ILE A 75 20.52 -25.15 7.19
C ILE A 75 21.05 -23.72 7.32
N LEU A 76 22.07 -23.51 8.16
CA LEU A 76 22.65 -22.17 8.36
C LEU A 76 23.30 -21.64 7.08
N SER A 77 24.02 -22.48 6.33
CA SER A 77 24.61 -22.10 5.04
C SER A 77 23.52 -21.76 4.03
N TYR A 78 22.53 -22.65 3.88
CA TYR A 78 21.38 -22.45 2.99
C TYR A 78 20.65 -21.14 3.28
N LEU A 79 20.28 -20.88 4.53
CA LEU A 79 19.57 -19.66 4.92
C LEU A 79 20.41 -18.39 4.69
N LYS A 80 21.73 -18.47 4.83
CA LYS A 80 22.62 -17.33 4.56
C LYS A 80 22.75 -17.03 3.07
N GLU A 81 22.81 -18.06 2.23
CA GLU A 81 22.86 -17.98 0.76
C GLU A 81 21.55 -17.41 0.19
N GLU A 82 20.41 -17.85 0.72
CA GLU A 82 19.07 -17.29 0.43
C GLU A 82 18.89 -15.84 0.95
N GLY A 83 19.90 -15.28 1.63
CA GLY A 83 19.88 -13.89 2.07
C GLY A 83 19.07 -13.64 3.35
N TRP A 84 18.83 -14.67 4.17
CA TRP A 84 18.21 -14.50 5.49
C TRP A 84 19.25 -14.10 6.55
N ASN A 85 18.82 -13.28 7.51
CA ASN A 85 19.65 -12.90 8.64
C ASN A 85 19.50 -13.93 9.78
N VAL A 86 20.46 -14.85 9.89
CA VAL A 86 20.47 -15.90 10.92
C VAL A 86 21.88 -16.13 11.47
N SER A 87 21.98 -16.23 12.80
CA SER A 87 23.20 -16.62 13.51
C SER A 87 23.10 -18.06 14.03
N LYS A 88 24.24 -18.72 14.26
CA LYS A 88 24.29 -20.07 14.81
C LYS A 88 23.54 -20.18 16.14
N THR A 89 23.76 -19.24 17.05
CA THR A 89 23.08 -19.18 18.35
C THR A 89 21.57 -19.00 18.20
N SER A 90 21.11 -18.15 17.28
CA SER A 90 19.68 -17.95 17.04
C SER A 90 19.00 -19.19 16.46
N LEU A 91 19.68 -19.92 15.57
CA LEU A 91 19.15 -21.12 14.94
C LEU A 91 18.99 -22.26 15.96
N HIS A 92 20.00 -22.48 16.82
CA HIS A 92 19.91 -23.46 17.90
C HIS A 92 18.79 -23.12 18.88
N ARG A 93 18.68 -21.86 19.30
CA ARG A 93 17.59 -21.41 20.19
C ARG A 93 16.21 -21.64 19.57
N HIS A 94 16.04 -21.37 18.27
CA HIS A 94 14.75 -21.58 17.59
C HIS A 94 14.42 -23.06 17.40
N PHE A 95 15.43 -23.92 17.24
CA PHE A 95 15.28 -25.36 17.24
C PHE A 95 14.82 -25.87 18.62
N GLU A 96 15.46 -25.44 19.70
CA GLU A 96 15.05 -25.77 21.08
C GLU A 96 13.64 -25.27 21.42
N GLN A 97 13.23 -24.14 20.85
CA GLN A 97 11.88 -23.58 20.97
C GLN A 97 10.84 -24.28 20.07
N GLY A 98 11.23 -25.29 19.29
CA GLY A 98 10.33 -26.04 18.41
C GLY A 98 9.76 -25.22 17.24
N ARG A 99 10.46 -24.16 16.78
CA ARG A 99 10.01 -23.32 15.65
C ARG A 99 10.05 -24.06 14.30
N PHE A 100 10.86 -25.10 14.22
CA PHE A 100 10.94 -26.06 13.14
C PHE A 100 11.42 -27.39 13.74
N VAL A 101 11.03 -28.51 13.13
CA VAL A 101 11.25 -29.86 13.68
C VAL A 101 11.95 -30.72 12.64
N ALA A 102 12.78 -31.65 13.10
CA ALA A 102 13.33 -32.69 12.24
C ALA A 102 12.32 -33.84 12.12
N SER A 103 11.95 -34.20 10.90
CA SER A 103 11.19 -35.43 10.63
C SER A 103 12.18 -36.54 10.36
N ASP A 104 12.15 -37.62 11.16
CA ASP A 104 13.07 -38.75 11.02
C ASP A 104 14.58 -38.40 11.08
N GLY A 105 14.92 -37.31 11.78
CA GLY A 105 16.31 -36.82 11.87
C GLY A 105 16.79 -36.02 10.65
N MET A 106 15.88 -35.71 9.72
CA MET A 106 16.10 -34.84 8.56
C MET A 106 15.21 -33.60 8.63
N PHE A 107 15.67 -32.48 8.06
CA PHE A 107 14.92 -31.23 8.00
C PHE A 107 14.44 -30.96 6.58
N LEU A 108 13.13 -30.97 6.35
CA LEU A 108 12.58 -30.69 5.02
C LEU A 108 12.76 -29.20 4.66
N ARG A 109 13.22 -28.94 3.43
CA ARG A 109 13.42 -27.59 2.90
C ARG A 109 12.14 -26.74 2.99
N LYS A 110 10.98 -27.33 2.66
CA LYS A 110 9.68 -26.65 2.77
C LYS A 110 9.40 -26.12 4.18
N ASP A 111 9.76 -26.88 5.21
CA ASP A 111 9.55 -26.48 6.60
C ASP A 111 10.53 -25.39 7.02
N ILE A 112 11.77 -25.47 6.54
CA ILE A 112 12.80 -24.45 6.75
C ILE A 112 12.44 -23.14 6.04
N ASP A 113 11.92 -23.19 4.82
CA ASP A 113 11.46 -22.01 4.08
C ASP A 113 10.28 -21.35 4.78
N ARG A 114 9.34 -22.15 5.29
CA ARG A 114 8.20 -21.66 6.07
C ARG A 114 8.67 -20.98 7.36
N TYR A 115 9.63 -21.60 8.06
CA TYR A 115 10.26 -21.02 9.24
C TYR A 115 10.95 -19.69 8.90
N ALA A 116 11.74 -19.64 7.83
CA ALA A 116 12.48 -18.46 7.42
C ALA A 116 11.54 -17.27 7.15
N LYS A 117 10.48 -17.48 6.35
CA LYS A 117 9.49 -16.43 6.03
C LYS A 117 8.76 -15.89 7.26
N THR A 118 8.51 -16.75 8.26
CA THR A 118 7.71 -16.40 9.43
C THR A 118 8.54 -15.70 10.50
N TRP A 119 9.77 -16.15 10.74
CA TRP A 119 10.54 -15.77 11.94
C TRP A 119 11.81 -14.98 11.63
N LEU A 120 12.40 -15.16 10.44
CA LEU A 120 13.65 -14.51 10.06
C LEU A 120 13.39 -13.20 9.32
N LYS A 121 14.37 -12.30 9.45
CA LYS A 121 14.41 -11.05 8.71
C LYS A 121 15.23 -11.27 7.44
N GLN A 122 14.79 -10.69 6.34
CA GLN A 122 15.57 -10.70 5.10
C GLN A 122 16.72 -9.69 5.23
N LYS A 123 17.93 -10.04 4.77
CA LYS A 123 19.09 -9.13 4.86
C LYS A 123 18.89 -7.86 4.03
N SER A 124 18.18 -7.95 2.90
CA SER A 124 17.93 -6.83 2.00
C SER A 124 17.02 -5.76 2.61
N THR A 125 15.90 -6.18 3.22
CA THR A 125 14.87 -5.26 3.74
C THR A 125 14.99 -5.03 5.24
N GLY A 126 15.70 -5.89 5.98
CA GLY A 126 15.78 -5.85 7.44
C GLY A 126 14.46 -6.15 8.17
N LYS A 127 13.40 -6.48 7.44
CA LYS A 127 12.04 -6.77 7.94
C LYS A 127 11.69 -8.23 7.70
N ARG A 128 10.70 -8.74 8.44
CA ARG A 128 10.11 -10.06 8.16
C ARG A 128 9.20 -9.97 6.94
N ALA A 129 9.03 -11.09 6.22
CA ALA A 129 8.18 -11.12 5.02
C ALA A 129 6.74 -10.67 5.32
N ASN A 130 6.18 -11.09 6.46
CA ASN A 130 4.83 -10.69 6.88
C ASN A 130 4.74 -9.20 7.25
N GLU A 131 5.78 -8.63 7.86
CA GLU A 131 5.81 -7.21 8.22
C GLU A 131 5.86 -6.34 6.96
N ALA A 132 6.72 -6.69 6.00
CA ALA A 132 6.81 -5.99 4.72
C ALA A 132 5.49 -6.07 3.92
N MET A 133 4.86 -7.25 3.87
CA MET A 133 3.56 -7.43 3.23
C MET A 133 2.47 -6.61 3.91
N SER A 134 2.41 -6.62 5.24
CA SER A 134 1.43 -5.86 6.02
C SER A 134 1.59 -4.34 5.83
N GLU A 135 2.84 -3.83 5.77
CA GLU A 135 3.09 -2.43 5.49
C GLU A 135 2.69 -2.03 4.07
N LEU A 136 2.98 -2.87 3.08
CA LEU A 136 2.58 -2.62 1.69
C LEU A 136 1.05 -2.61 1.55
N GLN A 137 0.36 -3.54 2.21
CA GLN A 137 -1.10 -3.57 2.25
C GLN A 137 -1.66 -2.30 2.91
N ARG A 138 -1.06 -1.85 4.03
CA ARG A 138 -1.48 -0.61 4.69
C ARG A 138 -1.30 0.61 3.78
N LYS A 139 -0.15 0.75 3.14
CA LYS A 139 0.10 1.84 2.18
C LYS A 139 -0.86 1.80 1.00
N LYS A 140 -1.16 0.61 0.48
CA LYS A 140 -2.14 0.46 -0.61
C LYS A 140 -3.53 0.93 -0.16
N ALA A 141 -3.96 0.54 1.04
CA ALA A 141 -5.24 0.97 1.60
C ALA A 141 -5.29 2.49 1.85
N GLU A 142 -4.20 3.09 2.33
CA GLU A 142 -4.06 4.55 2.49
C GLU A 142 -4.22 5.28 1.14
N LEU A 143 -3.50 4.84 0.10
CA LEU A 143 -3.60 5.45 -1.24
C LEU A 143 -4.98 5.25 -1.88
N GLU A 144 -5.62 4.11 -1.64
CA GLU A 144 -6.97 3.84 -2.12
C GLU A 144 -8.00 4.75 -1.43
N LEU A 145 -7.85 4.97 -0.13
CA LEU A 145 -8.67 5.92 0.63
C LEU A 145 -8.50 7.35 0.10
N ASP A 146 -7.26 7.79 -0.14
CA ASP A 146 -6.98 9.13 -0.67
C ASP A 146 -7.61 9.33 -2.06
N ASN A 147 -7.50 8.33 -2.93
CA ASN A 147 -8.15 8.36 -4.24
C ASN A 147 -9.68 8.44 -4.11
N LEU A 148 -10.27 7.70 -3.17
CA LEU A 148 -11.70 7.72 -2.92
C LEU A 148 -12.17 9.09 -2.39
N ILE A 149 -11.38 9.73 -1.51
CA ILE A 149 -11.65 11.09 -1.01
C ILE A 149 -11.61 12.10 -2.15
N LEU A 150 -10.59 12.02 -3.02
CA LEU A 150 -10.47 12.91 -4.17
C LEU A 150 -11.62 12.73 -5.16
N ASP A 151 -12.02 11.49 -5.44
CA ASP A 151 -13.17 11.19 -6.30
C ASP A 151 -14.47 11.71 -5.70
N ASN A 152 -14.68 11.51 -4.40
CA ASN A 152 -15.85 12.03 -3.70
C ASN A 152 -15.90 13.57 -3.75
N LYS A 153 -14.77 14.25 -3.56
CA LYS A 153 -14.66 15.70 -3.67
C LYS A 153 -15.01 16.20 -5.08
N LYS A 154 -14.54 15.51 -6.13
CA LYS A 154 -14.88 15.84 -7.52
C LYS A 154 -16.37 15.66 -7.81
N LYS A 155 -16.95 14.54 -7.35
CA LYS A 155 -18.39 14.28 -7.49
C LYS A 155 -19.23 15.33 -6.78
N LYS A 156 -18.85 15.69 -5.56
CA LYS A 156 -19.51 16.77 -4.82
C LYS A 156 -19.43 18.10 -5.58
N MET A 157 -18.24 18.48 -6.05
CA MET A 157 -18.08 19.70 -6.84
C MET A 157 -18.89 19.68 -8.15
N ALA A 158 -19.05 18.52 -8.79
CA ALA A 158 -19.90 18.38 -9.97
C ALA A 158 -21.39 18.58 -9.63
N VAL A 159 -21.87 17.96 -8.55
CA VAL A 159 -23.24 18.17 -8.06
C VAL A 159 -23.49 19.63 -7.70
N ASP A 160 -22.58 20.24 -6.96
CA ASP A 160 -22.70 21.64 -6.55
C ASP A 160 -22.71 22.59 -7.78
N LYS A 161 -21.97 22.26 -8.85
CA LYS A 161 -22.04 22.98 -10.14
C LYS A 161 -23.40 22.81 -10.82
N GLU A 162 -23.92 21.58 -10.88
CA GLU A 162 -25.25 21.30 -11.44
C GLU A 162 -26.38 21.98 -10.66
N GLN A 163 -26.19 22.17 -9.35
CA GLN A 163 -27.10 22.91 -8.48
C GLN A 163 -26.99 24.44 -8.63
N GLY A 164 -26.10 24.93 -9.51
CA GLY A 164 -25.93 26.37 -9.75
C GLY A 164 -25.23 27.13 -8.61
N LEU A 165 -24.55 26.42 -7.70
CA LEU A 165 -23.80 27.06 -6.59
C LEU A 165 -22.47 27.68 -7.07
N PHE A 166 -22.11 27.51 -8.34
CA PHE A 166 -20.90 28.01 -8.94
C PHE A 166 -21.20 28.77 -10.22
N ILE A 167 -20.58 29.93 -10.38
CA ILE A 167 -20.52 30.68 -11.64
C ILE A 167 -19.12 30.56 -12.26
N PRO A 168 -19.01 30.54 -13.60
CA PRO A 168 -17.72 30.66 -14.29
C PRO A 168 -16.97 31.91 -13.87
N ARG A 169 -15.63 31.82 -13.84
CA ARG A 169 -14.78 32.94 -13.43
C ARG A 169 -14.93 34.15 -14.35
N GLU A 170 -15.02 33.92 -15.66
CA GLU A 170 -15.23 35.00 -16.64
C GLU A 170 -16.55 35.73 -16.38
N GLN A 171 -17.62 34.99 -16.09
CA GLN A 171 -18.90 35.57 -15.72
C GLN A 171 -18.80 36.37 -14.41
N LEU A 172 -18.12 35.84 -13.39
CA LEU A 172 -17.86 36.59 -12.15
C LEU A 172 -17.09 37.89 -12.41
N GLU A 173 -16.07 37.86 -13.26
CA GLU A 173 -15.27 39.05 -13.58
C GLU A 173 -16.11 40.11 -14.32
N ILE A 174 -17.02 39.69 -15.21
CA ILE A 174 -17.99 40.57 -15.87
C ILE A 174 -18.95 41.20 -14.84
N GLU A 175 -19.54 40.41 -13.94
CA GLU A 175 -20.44 40.91 -12.89
C GLU A 175 -19.73 41.92 -11.97
N LEU A 176 -18.49 41.63 -11.57
CA LEU A 176 -17.68 42.54 -10.76
C LEU A 176 -17.37 43.85 -11.50
N ALA A 177 -17.07 43.78 -12.79
CA ALA A 177 -16.85 44.97 -13.63
C ALA A 177 -18.13 45.81 -13.74
N SER A 178 -19.29 45.17 -13.92
CA SER A 178 -20.60 45.82 -13.89
C SER A 178 -20.86 46.55 -12.57
N TRP A 179 -20.69 45.85 -11.45
CA TRP A 179 -20.89 46.44 -10.13
C TRP A 179 -19.95 47.61 -9.87
N THR A 180 -18.70 47.51 -10.34
CA THR A 180 -17.73 48.59 -10.26
C THR A 180 -18.20 49.81 -11.07
N GLY A 181 -18.72 49.59 -12.29
CA GLY A 181 -19.26 50.66 -13.13
C GLY A 181 -20.49 51.34 -12.52
N ILE A 182 -21.42 50.57 -11.95
CA ILE A 182 -22.61 51.11 -11.26
C ILE A 182 -22.18 51.92 -10.02
N LEU A 183 -21.22 51.41 -9.25
CA LEU A 183 -20.70 52.11 -8.07
C LEU A 183 -20.01 53.43 -8.47
N GLU A 184 -19.18 53.40 -9.52
CA GLU A 184 -18.51 54.60 -10.02
C GLU A 184 -19.52 55.66 -10.50
N ALA A 185 -20.53 55.26 -11.26
CA ALA A 185 -21.59 56.15 -11.72
C ALA A 185 -22.38 56.75 -10.54
N GLY A 186 -22.73 55.92 -9.55
CA GLY A 186 -23.38 56.35 -8.31
C GLY A 186 -22.56 57.37 -7.53
N LEU A 187 -21.26 57.11 -7.35
CA LEU A 187 -20.33 58.03 -6.68
C LEU A 187 -20.24 59.38 -7.41
N LYS A 188 -20.12 59.37 -8.75
CA LYS A 188 -20.08 60.61 -9.55
C LYS A 188 -21.37 61.41 -9.40
N HIS A 189 -22.52 60.75 -9.46
CA HIS A 189 -23.82 61.39 -9.30
C HIS A 189 -24.01 61.95 -7.88
N TRP A 190 -23.57 61.23 -6.86
CA TRP A 190 -23.59 61.66 -5.47
C TRP A 190 -22.74 62.92 -5.25
N ILE A 191 -21.50 62.95 -5.77
CA ILE A 191 -20.65 64.16 -5.72
C ILE A 191 -21.37 65.34 -6.37
N GLN A 192 -21.91 65.14 -7.58
CA GLN A 192 -22.60 66.21 -8.31
C GLN A 192 -23.82 66.75 -7.55
N SER A 193 -24.58 65.86 -6.91
CA SER A 193 -25.81 66.21 -6.19
C SER A 193 -25.54 66.94 -4.88
N ASN A 194 -24.44 66.61 -4.19
CA ASN A 194 -24.12 67.18 -2.87
C ASN A 194 -23.13 68.36 -2.91
N ALA A 195 -22.43 68.57 -4.03
CA ALA A 195 -21.41 69.62 -4.18
C ALA A 195 -21.91 71.02 -3.75
N ALA A 196 -23.14 71.40 -4.12
CA ALA A 196 -23.70 72.70 -3.73
C ALA A 196 -23.93 72.81 -2.22
N GLY A 197 -24.36 71.72 -1.56
CA GLY A 197 -24.52 71.66 -0.11
C GLY A 197 -23.20 71.79 0.62
N TRP A 198 -22.16 71.10 0.15
CA TRP A 198 -20.81 71.16 0.69
C TRP A 198 -20.19 72.56 0.61
N ILE A 199 -20.37 73.24 -0.53
CA ILE A 199 -19.94 74.64 -0.69
C ILE A 199 -20.67 75.54 0.31
N ARG A 200 -21.97 75.32 0.51
CA ARG A 200 -22.79 76.12 1.44
C ARG A 200 -22.39 75.92 2.90
N ILE A 201 -21.99 74.71 3.31
CA ILE A 201 -21.52 74.42 4.68
C ILE A 201 -20.24 75.22 4.98
N THR A 202 -19.32 75.24 4.02
CA THR A 202 -18.03 75.90 4.19
C THR A 202 -18.09 77.41 3.98
N ASP A 203 -19.07 77.92 3.22
CA ASP A 203 -19.13 79.33 2.78
C ASP A 203 -17.80 79.78 2.12
N GLY A 204 -17.04 78.83 1.56
CA GLY A 204 -15.68 79.06 1.04
C GLY A 204 -14.59 79.26 2.09
N ASP A 205 -14.88 79.11 3.39
CA ASP A 205 -13.94 79.26 4.49
C ASP A 205 -13.12 77.98 4.74
N THR A 206 -11.79 78.11 4.62
CA THR A 206 -10.83 77.03 4.84
C THR A 206 -10.73 76.60 6.31
N LYS A 207 -11.25 77.40 7.26
CA LYS A 207 -11.33 77.01 8.68
C LYS A 207 -12.41 75.96 8.95
N LYS A 208 -13.39 75.80 8.05
CA LYS A 208 -14.50 74.85 8.18
C LYS A 208 -14.24 73.50 7.50
N VAL A 209 -13.01 73.22 7.10
CA VAL A 209 -12.64 71.94 6.44
C VAL A 209 -13.02 70.72 7.30
N GLY A 210 -12.94 70.81 8.63
CA GLY A 210 -13.38 69.73 9.52
C GLY A 210 -14.87 69.43 9.43
N GLU A 211 -15.72 70.47 9.34
CA GLU A 211 -17.17 70.31 9.17
C GLU A 211 -17.50 69.71 7.80
N LEU A 212 -16.78 70.12 6.76
CA LEU A 212 -16.89 69.57 5.41
C LEU A 212 -16.54 68.07 5.38
N ILE A 213 -15.41 67.67 5.95
CA ILE A 213 -14.97 66.27 5.98
C ILE A 213 -16.02 65.40 6.70
N ASN A 214 -16.55 65.87 7.84
CA ASN A 214 -17.57 65.14 8.58
C ASN A 214 -18.87 64.99 7.77
N ALA A 215 -19.31 66.05 7.09
CA ALA A 215 -20.50 66.00 6.23
C ALA A 215 -20.30 65.02 5.05
N MET A 216 -19.17 65.12 4.34
CA MET A 216 -18.86 64.23 3.21
C MET A 216 -18.78 62.75 3.63
N ASN A 217 -18.20 62.45 4.79
CA ASN A 217 -18.15 61.07 5.30
C ASN A 217 -19.55 60.56 5.67
N ALA A 218 -20.38 61.38 6.32
CA ALA A 218 -21.77 61.00 6.65
C ALA A 218 -22.60 60.72 5.39
N ASP A 219 -22.48 61.59 4.38
CA ASP A 219 -23.15 61.44 3.09
C ASP A 219 -22.64 60.20 2.32
N LEU A 220 -21.35 59.87 2.44
CA LEU A 220 -20.75 58.68 1.84
C LEU A 220 -21.24 57.40 2.51
N ASP A 221 -21.31 57.38 3.85
CA ASP A 221 -21.83 56.25 4.62
C ASP A 221 -23.30 55.99 4.26
N GLU A 222 -24.12 57.04 4.12
CA GLU A 222 -25.51 56.91 3.67
C GLU A 222 -25.60 56.29 2.27
N MET A 223 -24.75 56.75 1.34
CA MET A 223 -24.68 56.20 -0.01
C MET A 223 -24.28 54.71 -0.01
N ILE A 224 -23.23 54.33 0.71
CA ILE A 224 -22.76 52.93 0.79
C ILE A 224 -23.82 52.03 1.45
N ASN A 225 -24.50 52.53 2.48
CA ASN A 225 -25.60 51.80 3.12
C ASN A 225 -26.76 51.56 2.15
N SER A 226 -27.07 52.53 1.27
CA SER A 226 -28.08 52.35 0.24
C SER A 226 -27.70 51.28 -0.80
N TYR A 227 -26.40 51.15 -1.12
CA TYR A 227 -25.87 50.12 -2.01
C TYR A 227 -25.77 48.74 -1.37
N SER A 228 -25.65 48.68 -0.05
CA SER A 228 -25.62 47.42 0.73
C SER A 228 -27.00 46.79 0.92
N SER A 229 -28.07 47.49 0.51
CA SER A 229 -29.43 46.93 0.50
C SER A 229 -29.63 46.00 -0.70
N ASP A 230 -30.37 44.89 -0.52
CA ASP A 230 -30.66 43.90 -1.56
C ASP A 230 -31.38 44.56 -2.76
N ARG A 231 -30.60 45.05 -3.73
CA ARG A 231 -31.09 45.58 -4.99
C ARG A 231 -30.59 44.66 -6.10
N GLU A 232 -31.53 44.09 -6.86
CA GLU A 232 -31.21 43.36 -8.07
C GLU A 232 -30.93 44.37 -9.18
N TYR A 233 -29.68 44.43 -9.63
CA TYR A 233 -29.27 45.23 -10.79
C TYR A 233 -29.17 44.30 -11.99
N GLU A 234 -30.09 44.42 -12.95
CA GLU A 234 -30.00 43.72 -14.23
C GLU A 234 -29.16 44.57 -15.19
N VAL A 235 -27.93 44.10 -15.49
CA VAL A 235 -27.04 44.78 -16.44
C VAL A 235 -27.11 44.06 -17.78
N ILE A 236 -27.80 44.69 -18.73
CA ILE A 236 -27.89 44.21 -20.12
C ILE A 236 -26.68 44.76 -20.88
N PHE A 237 -25.82 43.85 -21.34
CA PHE A 237 -24.75 44.20 -22.26
C PHE A 237 -25.25 44.08 -23.70
N ASP A 238 -25.41 45.21 -24.40
CA ASP A 238 -25.43 45.18 -25.85
C ASP A 238 -24.00 44.90 -26.33
N SER A 239 -23.80 43.72 -26.93
CA SER A 239 -22.57 43.48 -27.67
C SER A 239 -22.53 44.46 -28.84
N PRO A 240 -21.44 45.21 -29.07
CA PRO A 240 -21.36 46.10 -30.21
C PRO A 240 -21.55 45.25 -31.47
N SER A 241 -22.63 45.50 -32.19
CA SER A 241 -22.87 44.91 -33.51
C SER A 241 -21.62 45.12 -34.34
N GLU A 242 -21.05 44.01 -34.85
CA GLU A 242 -19.98 44.05 -35.83
C GLU A 242 -20.46 44.93 -37.00
N GLU A 243 -20.02 46.19 -37.01
CA GLU A 243 -20.19 47.06 -38.17
C GLU A 243 -19.39 46.41 -39.31
N GLU A 244 -20.12 45.81 -40.25
CA GLU A 244 -19.65 45.39 -41.56
C GLU A 244 -18.84 46.54 -42.17
N THR A 245 -17.51 46.40 -42.17
CA THR A 245 -16.64 47.19 -43.02
C THR A 245 -16.88 46.76 -44.47
N ASP A 246 -17.62 47.59 -45.20
CA ASP A 246 -17.68 47.63 -46.68
C ASP A 246 -16.59 48.56 -47.24
#